data_AF-A0A9C9Q3N3-F1
#
_entry.id   AF-A0A9C9Q3N3-F1
#
_cell.length_a   1.000
_cell.length_b   1.000
_cell.length_c   1.000
_cell.angle_alpha   90.00
_cell.angle_beta   90.00
_cell.angle_gamma   90.00
#
_symmetry.space_group_name_H-M   'P 1'
#
loop_
_entity.id
_entity.type
_entity.pdbx_description
1 polymer ?
#
loop_
_entity_poly.entity_id
_entity_poly.type
_entity_poly.pdbx_seq_one_letter_code
_entity_poly.pdbx_strand_id
1 'polypeptide(L)'
;MTLALLLTLPAISQAATQERPDNSLRAHLTKAISESDSFEDRFAAEVWLLDMSNRLKSRVPDDAERLNLLKNIHYEANKAGLHPELVLAVINVESNFNRWAISSAGARGLMQIMPFWLKEIPEAGDNLFDMRTNLRFGCTILKHYLDREKGDFTRALARYNGSLGKTWYPNRVFAALRKRWYRVR
;
A
#
# COMPACT_ATOMS: atom_id res chain seq x y z
N MET A 1 -15.13 59.00 29.00
CA MET A 1 -14.75 57.96 28.01
C MET A 1 -14.09 56.82 28.77
N THR A 2 -14.89 55.85 29.20
CA THR A 2 -14.45 54.71 30.01
C THR A 2 -13.91 53.63 29.07
N LEU A 3 -12.60 53.38 29.10
CA LEU A 3 -11.93 52.40 28.25
C LEU A 3 -11.99 51.02 28.94
N ALA A 4 -12.78 50.10 28.40
CA ALA A 4 -12.89 48.72 28.88
C ALA A 4 -11.71 47.89 28.35
N LEU A 5 -10.89 47.37 29.25
CA LEU A 5 -9.77 46.49 28.96
C LEU A 5 -10.30 45.04 28.85
N LEU A 6 -10.50 44.53 27.63
CA LEU A 6 -10.81 43.12 27.40
C LEU A 6 -9.53 42.28 27.58
N LEU A 7 -9.47 41.50 28.66
CA LEU A 7 -8.50 40.42 28.85
C LEU A 7 -8.91 39.23 27.98
N THR A 8 -8.14 38.94 26.93
CA THR A 8 -8.29 37.73 26.13
C THR A 8 -7.62 36.55 26.84
N LEU A 9 -8.41 35.54 27.19
CA LEU A 9 -7.89 34.27 27.71
C LEU A 9 -7.26 33.45 26.56
N PRO A 10 -6.12 32.77 26.77
CA PRO A 10 -5.54 31.88 25.78
C PRO A 10 -6.40 30.63 25.64
N ALA A 11 -6.82 30.32 24.41
CA ALA A 11 -7.49 29.07 24.07
C ALA A 11 -6.54 27.89 24.33
N ILE A 12 -6.93 27.00 25.24
CA ILE A 12 -6.23 25.73 25.48
C ILE A 12 -6.32 24.91 24.20
N SER A 13 -5.17 24.67 23.58
CA SER A 13 -5.02 23.81 22.41
C SER A 13 -5.43 22.38 22.78
N GLN A 14 -6.49 21.89 22.15
CA GLN A 14 -6.96 20.53 22.27
C GLN A 14 -5.96 19.63 21.55
N ALA A 15 -4.97 19.12 22.30
CA ALA A 15 -4.08 18.07 21.82
C ALA A 15 -4.94 16.90 21.33
N ALA A 16 -4.73 16.50 20.08
CA ALA A 16 -5.46 15.43 19.42
C ALA A 16 -5.49 14.18 20.31
N THR A 17 -6.66 13.85 20.85
CA THR A 17 -6.92 12.56 21.45
C THR A 17 -6.73 11.51 20.37
N GLN A 18 -5.64 10.75 20.43
CA GLN A 18 -5.50 9.50 19.69
C GLN A 18 -6.64 8.59 20.15
N GLU A 19 -7.71 8.48 19.35
CA GLU A 19 -8.75 7.49 19.55
C GLU A 19 -8.09 6.13 19.64
N ARG A 20 -8.24 5.48 20.79
CA ARG A 20 -7.80 4.11 20.99
C ARG A 20 -8.50 3.24 19.93
N PRO A 21 -7.78 2.40 19.16
CA PRO A 21 -8.45 1.52 18.20
C PRO A 21 -9.51 0.70 18.91
N ASP A 22 -10.66 0.51 18.26
CA ASP A 22 -11.77 -0.24 18.84
C ASP A 22 -11.37 -1.69 19.14
N ASN A 23 -12.15 -2.36 20.00
CA ASN A 23 -11.80 -3.69 20.48
C ASN A 23 -11.76 -4.75 19.35
N SER A 24 -12.58 -4.58 18.31
CA SER A 24 -12.58 -5.47 17.13
C SER A 24 -11.32 -5.33 16.29
N LEU A 25 -10.89 -4.10 15.99
CA LEU A 25 -9.69 -3.82 15.23
C LEU A 25 -8.45 -4.31 15.98
N ARG A 26 -8.40 -4.13 17.31
CA ARG A 26 -7.31 -4.67 18.15
C ARG A 26 -7.22 -6.20 18.09
N ALA A 27 -8.36 -6.89 18.12
CA ALA A 27 -8.39 -8.35 18.02
C ALA A 27 -7.87 -8.80 16.64
N HIS A 28 -8.31 -8.16 15.55
CA HIS A 28 -7.81 -8.45 14.22
C HIS A 28 -6.33 -8.11 14.05
N LEU A 29 -5.84 -7.00 14.62
CA LEU A 29 -4.42 -6.64 14.62
C LEU A 29 -3.58 -7.69 15.35
N THR A 30 -4.01 -8.11 16.54
CA THR A 30 -3.31 -9.12 17.32
C THR A 30 -3.18 -10.43 16.54
N LYS A 31 -4.28 -10.88 15.93
CA LYS A 31 -4.29 -12.06 15.05
C LYS A 31 -3.41 -11.87 13.82
N ALA A 32 -3.48 -10.70 13.19
CA ALA A 32 -2.71 -10.37 12.00
C ALA A 32 -1.20 -10.47 12.24
N ILE A 33 -0.74 -9.94 13.37
CA ILE A 33 0.65 -9.97 13.82
C ILE A 33 1.09 -11.41 14.13
N SER A 34 0.28 -12.20 14.85
CA SER A 34 0.66 -13.58 15.22
C SER A 34 0.78 -14.54 14.04
N GLU A 35 0.13 -14.22 12.92
CA GLU A 35 0.10 -15.05 11.72
C GLU A 35 1.08 -14.57 10.63
N SER A 36 1.87 -13.51 10.86
CA SER A 36 2.76 -12.95 9.83
C SER A 36 4.22 -13.09 10.20
N ASP A 37 4.93 -13.97 9.48
CA ASP A 37 6.37 -14.17 9.65
C ASP A 37 7.22 -13.12 8.90
N SER A 38 6.60 -12.19 8.18
CA SER A 38 7.31 -11.19 7.37
C SER A 38 7.79 -9.97 8.15
N PHE A 39 7.32 -9.78 9.38
CA PHE A 39 7.74 -8.68 10.23
C PHE A 39 8.88 -9.13 11.15
N GLU A 40 9.98 -8.38 11.16
CA GLU A 40 11.13 -8.67 12.04
C GLU A 40 10.82 -8.37 13.52
N ASP A 41 10.01 -7.34 13.76
CA ASP A 41 9.64 -6.88 15.10
C ASP A 41 8.12 -6.73 15.22
N ARG A 42 7.57 -7.28 16.30
CA ARG A 42 6.14 -7.22 16.62
C ARG A 42 5.65 -5.79 16.82
N PHE A 43 6.46 -4.93 17.44
CA PHE A 43 6.09 -3.53 17.64
C PHE A 43 6.08 -2.77 16.31
N ALA A 44 7.10 -2.97 15.47
CA ALA A 44 7.11 -2.45 14.10
C ALA A 44 5.89 -2.92 13.27
N ALA A 45 5.50 -4.19 13.41
CA ALA A 45 4.31 -4.74 12.76
C ALA A 45 3.03 -4.02 13.22
N GLU A 46 2.85 -3.84 14.53
CA GLU A 46 1.68 -3.16 15.09
C GLU A 46 1.59 -1.71 14.62
N VAL A 47 2.69 -0.96 14.70
CA VAL A 47 2.76 0.45 14.26
C VAL A 47 2.42 0.56 12.78
N TRP A 48 3.05 -0.27 11.93
CA TRP A 48 2.85 -0.22 10.49
C TRP A 48 1.42 -0.64 10.11
N LEU A 49 0.92 -1.75 10.65
CA LEU A 49 -0.42 -2.25 10.35
C LEU A 49 -1.50 -1.26 10.80
N LEU A 50 -1.35 -0.65 11.97
CA LEU A 50 -2.30 0.35 12.47
C LEU A 50 -2.32 1.60 11.58
N ASP A 51 -1.15 2.16 11.26
CA ASP A 51 -1.05 3.35 10.41
C ASP A 51 -1.63 3.08 9.00
N MET A 52 -1.18 2.01 8.34
CA MET A 52 -1.65 1.67 7.00
C MET A 52 -3.13 1.27 6.97
N SER A 53 -3.63 0.60 8.01
CA SER A 53 -5.06 0.27 8.15
C SER A 53 -5.89 1.54 8.22
N ASN A 54 -5.48 2.53 9.02
CA ASN A 54 -6.20 3.80 9.12
C ASN A 54 -6.23 4.55 7.78
N ARG A 55 -5.10 4.62 7.07
CA ARG A 55 -5.00 5.28 5.75
C ARG A 55 -5.85 4.61 4.67
N LEU A 56 -6.07 3.30 4.79
CA LEU A 56 -6.78 2.48 3.81
C LEU A 56 -8.28 2.31 4.13
N LYS A 57 -8.74 2.69 5.33
CA LYS A 57 -10.12 2.53 5.82
C LYS A 57 -11.21 2.96 4.83
N SER A 58 -11.01 4.06 4.10
CA SER A 58 -12.01 4.56 3.13
C SER A 58 -12.10 3.76 1.83
N ARG A 59 -11.09 2.92 1.52
CA ARG A 59 -11.06 2.09 0.30
C ARG A 59 -11.38 0.63 0.58
N VAL A 60 -11.00 0.15 1.76
CA VAL A 60 -11.31 -1.21 2.23
C VAL A 60 -11.93 -1.08 3.61
N PRO A 61 -13.26 -0.90 3.71
CA PRO A 61 -13.93 -0.60 5.00
C PRO A 61 -13.84 -1.74 6.01
N ASP A 62 -13.87 -2.99 5.56
CA ASP A 62 -13.78 -4.15 6.43
C ASP A 62 -12.37 -4.30 7.02
N ASP A 63 -12.29 -4.40 8.35
CA ASP A 63 -11.03 -4.43 9.08
C ASP A 63 -10.23 -5.71 8.84
N ALA A 64 -10.92 -6.86 8.75
CA ALA A 64 -10.27 -8.14 8.56
C ALA A 64 -9.70 -8.26 7.14
N GLU A 65 -10.46 -7.84 6.13
CA GLU A 65 -10.02 -7.77 4.74
C GLU A 65 -8.84 -6.81 4.60
N ARG A 66 -8.94 -5.61 5.21
CA ARG A 66 -7.88 -4.60 5.15
C ARG A 66 -6.57 -5.09 5.77
N LEU A 67 -6.63 -5.73 6.95
CA LEU A 67 -5.44 -6.29 7.59
C LEU A 67 -4.88 -7.49 6.83
N ASN A 68 -5.74 -8.35 6.29
CA ASN A 68 -5.30 -9.45 5.43
C ASN A 68 -4.58 -8.94 4.17
N LEU A 69 -5.11 -7.90 3.53
CA LEU A 69 -4.49 -7.24 2.39
C LEU A 69 -3.11 -6.66 2.75
N LEU A 70 -3.03 -5.91 3.85
CA LEU A 70 -1.78 -5.28 4.29
C LEU A 70 -0.71 -6.32 4.63
N LYS A 71 -1.06 -7.43 5.29
CA LYS A 71 -0.14 -8.56 5.54
C LYS A 71 0.41 -9.14 4.25
N ASN A 72 -0.46 -9.40 3.27
CA ASN A 72 -0.04 -10.00 2.00
C ASN A 72 0.81 -9.03 1.16
N ILE A 73 0.49 -7.72 1.18
CA ILE A 73 1.33 -6.69 0.56
C ILE A 73 2.71 -6.67 1.23
N HIS A 74 2.76 -6.64 2.56
CA HIS A 74 4.02 -6.64 3.30
C HIS A 74 4.85 -7.89 2.98
N TYR A 75 4.24 -9.07 3.03
CA TYR A 75 4.90 -10.34 2.76
C TYR A 75 5.47 -10.41 1.33
N GLU A 76 4.67 -10.18 0.30
CA GLU A 76 5.12 -10.33 -1.10
C GLU A 76 6.09 -9.20 -1.51
N ALA A 77 5.95 -7.99 -0.94
CA ALA A 77 6.91 -6.90 -1.15
C ALA A 77 8.29 -7.26 -0.57
N ASN A 78 8.35 -7.66 0.71
CA ASN A 78 9.61 -8.04 1.35
C ASN A 78 10.26 -9.25 0.68
N LYS A 79 9.46 -10.26 0.30
CA LYS A 79 9.95 -11.42 -0.44
C LYS A 79 10.61 -11.05 -1.78
N ALA A 80 10.10 -10.01 -2.45
CA ALA A 80 10.68 -9.49 -3.68
C ALA A 80 11.81 -8.45 -3.44
N GLY A 81 12.12 -8.09 -2.20
CA GLY A 81 13.08 -7.02 -1.87
C GLY A 81 12.58 -5.62 -2.25
N LEU A 82 11.28 -5.37 -2.14
CA LEU A 82 10.63 -4.10 -2.40
C LEU A 82 10.09 -3.48 -1.11
N HIS A 83 10.06 -2.15 -1.03
CA HIS A 83 9.38 -1.47 0.07
C HIS A 83 7.85 -1.64 -0.02
N PRO A 84 7.17 -2.09 1.05
CA PRO A 84 5.70 -2.24 1.08
C PRO A 84 4.95 -0.96 0.69
N GLU A 85 5.46 0.21 1.07
CA GLU A 85 4.85 1.52 0.75
C GLU A 85 4.86 1.81 -0.75
N LEU A 86 5.90 1.37 -1.47
CA LEU A 86 5.95 1.49 -2.92
C LEU A 86 4.88 0.61 -3.56
N VAL A 87 4.70 -0.62 -3.07
CA VAL A 87 3.66 -1.53 -3.56
C VAL A 87 2.26 -0.97 -3.28
N LEU A 88 2.02 -0.40 -2.10
CA LEU A 88 0.79 0.34 -1.79
C LEU A 88 0.54 1.50 -2.78
N ALA A 89 1.58 2.25 -3.13
CA ALA A 89 1.48 3.34 -4.09
C ALA A 89 1.14 2.84 -5.50
N VAL A 90 1.73 1.74 -5.95
CA VAL A 90 1.41 1.09 -7.24
C VAL A 90 -0.04 0.62 -7.24
N ILE A 91 -0.49 -0.13 -6.23
CA ILE A 91 -1.89 -0.60 -6.12
C ILE A 91 -2.87 0.58 -6.12
N ASN A 92 -2.53 1.68 -5.44
CA ASN A 92 -3.35 2.89 -5.47
C ASN A 92 -3.54 3.38 -6.91
N VAL A 93 -2.47 3.46 -7.70
CA VAL A 93 -2.53 3.98 -9.07
C VAL A 93 -3.22 3.01 -10.03
N GLU A 94 -2.99 1.71 -9.85
CA GLU A 94 -3.46 0.66 -10.76
C GLU A 94 -4.95 0.33 -10.59
N SER A 95 -5.39 0.10 -9.36
CA SER A 95 -6.75 -0.40 -9.09
C SER A 95 -7.51 0.41 -8.05
N ASN A 96 -6.86 1.37 -7.39
CA ASN A 96 -7.36 2.01 -6.19
C ASN A 96 -7.87 0.98 -5.15
N PHE A 97 -7.13 -0.13 -5.02
CA PHE A 97 -7.40 -1.26 -4.12
C PHE A 97 -8.62 -2.12 -4.48
N ASN A 98 -9.15 -2.00 -5.70
CA ASN A 98 -10.18 -2.91 -6.19
C ASN A 98 -9.55 -4.24 -6.68
N ARG A 99 -9.69 -5.31 -5.89
CA ARG A 99 -9.18 -6.66 -6.22
C ARG A 99 -9.81 -7.29 -7.47
N TRP A 100 -10.95 -6.77 -7.93
CA TRP A 100 -11.69 -7.26 -9.10
C TRP A 100 -11.53 -6.36 -10.32
N ALA A 101 -10.62 -5.38 -10.28
CA ALA A 101 -10.42 -4.44 -11.37
C ALA A 101 -10.01 -5.14 -12.68
N ILE A 102 -10.61 -4.72 -13.78
CA ILE A 102 -10.25 -5.12 -15.15
C ILE A 102 -10.11 -3.84 -15.98
N SER A 103 -8.95 -3.60 -16.59
CA SER A 103 -8.77 -2.49 -17.53
C SER A 103 -9.31 -2.83 -18.93
N SER A 104 -9.47 -1.81 -19.77
CA SER A 104 -9.84 -1.99 -21.19
C SER A 104 -8.84 -2.84 -21.98
N ALA A 105 -7.56 -2.83 -21.58
CA ALA A 105 -6.52 -3.68 -22.15
C ALA A 105 -6.51 -5.11 -21.59
N GLY A 106 -7.35 -5.41 -20.59
CA GLY A 106 -7.48 -6.73 -19.98
C GLY A 106 -6.54 -7.01 -18.81
N ALA A 107 -5.85 -5.99 -18.28
CA ALA A 107 -5.06 -6.11 -17.04
C ALA A 107 -5.99 -6.36 -15.83
N ARG A 108 -5.56 -7.18 -14.86
CA ARG A 108 -6.44 -7.72 -13.80
C ARG A 108 -5.92 -7.49 -12.39
N GLY A 109 -6.85 -7.27 -11.47
CA GLY A 109 -6.63 -7.27 -10.03
C GLY A 109 -5.89 -6.04 -9.49
N LEU A 110 -5.38 -6.18 -8.26
CA LEU A 110 -4.83 -5.09 -7.45
C LEU A 110 -3.69 -4.33 -8.13
N MET A 111 -2.76 -5.07 -8.74
CA MET A 111 -1.56 -4.54 -9.38
C MET A 111 -1.66 -4.54 -10.92
N GLN A 112 -2.87 -4.75 -11.46
CA GLN A 112 -3.19 -4.74 -12.90
C GLN A 112 -2.22 -5.59 -13.74
N ILE A 113 -2.20 -6.90 -13.45
CA ILE A 113 -1.34 -7.85 -14.14
C ILE A 113 -1.96 -8.26 -15.46
N MET A 114 -1.17 -8.24 -16.53
CA MET A 114 -1.60 -8.72 -17.84
C MET A 114 -1.64 -10.26 -17.88
N PRO A 115 -2.71 -10.88 -18.43
CA PRO A 115 -2.86 -12.34 -18.44
C PRO A 115 -1.72 -13.13 -19.08
N PHE A 116 -0.94 -12.55 -20.00
CA PHE A 116 0.17 -13.26 -20.63
C PHE A 116 1.25 -13.69 -19.62
N TRP A 117 1.41 -12.96 -18.50
CA TRP A 117 2.38 -13.30 -17.46
C TRP A 117 2.12 -14.65 -16.80
N LEU A 118 0.87 -15.15 -16.83
CA LEU A 118 0.53 -16.48 -16.31
C LEU A 118 1.36 -17.61 -16.95
N LYS A 119 1.79 -17.42 -18.20
CA LYS A 119 2.64 -18.38 -18.92
C LYS A 119 4.13 -18.20 -18.62
N GLU A 120 4.53 -16.99 -18.25
CA GLU A 120 5.93 -16.62 -18.01
C GLU A 120 6.37 -16.93 -16.57
N ILE A 121 5.42 -16.95 -15.61
CA ILE A 121 5.69 -17.21 -14.18
C ILE A 121 4.64 -18.19 -13.62
N PRO A 122 4.57 -19.42 -14.13
CA PRO A 122 3.52 -20.38 -13.75
C PRO A 122 3.53 -20.72 -12.25
N GLU A 123 4.69 -20.66 -11.60
CA GLU A 123 4.84 -20.94 -10.17
C GLU A 123 4.18 -19.88 -9.26
N ALA A 124 3.78 -18.73 -9.81
CA ALA A 124 3.12 -17.67 -9.07
C ALA A 124 1.61 -17.90 -8.89
N GLY A 125 1.00 -18.82 -9.65
CA GLY A 125 -0.42 -19.14 -9.62
C GLY A 125 -1.12 -18.87 -10.95
N ASP A 126 -2.40 -19.21 -11.04
CA ASP A 126 -3.19 -19.17 -12.29
C ASP A 126 -4.35 -18.18 -12.28
N ASN A 127 -4.77 -17.68 -11.11
CA ASN A 127 -5.88 -16.76 -10.95
C ASN A 127 -5.43 -15.35 -10.56
N LEU A 128 -5.46 -14.41 -11.51
CA LEU A 128 -5.08 -13.01 -11.26
C LEU A 128 -6.07 -12.21 -10.40
N PHE A 129 -7.23 -12.76 -10.04
CA PHE A 129 -8.14 -12.17 -9.04
C PHE A 129 -7.94 -12.72 -7.62
N ASP A 130 -7.14 -13.79 -7.48
CA ASP A 130 -6.62 -14.18 -6.18
C ASP A 130 -5.61 -13.13 -5.71
N MET A 131 -5.81 -12.64 -4.48
CA MET A 131 -5.05 -11.51 -3.94
C MET A 131 -3.56 -11.84 -3.86
N ARG A 132 -3.21 -13.01 -3.33
CA ARG A 132 -1.81 -13.39 -3.11
C ARG A 132 -1.10 -13.64 -4.43
N THR A 133 -1.76 -14.34 -5.36
CA THR A 133 -1.28 -14.55 -6.73
C THR A 133 -1.01 -13.20 -7.41
N ASN A 134 -1.96 -12.28 -7.39
CA ASN A 134 -1.82 -10.96 -8.04
C ASN A 134 -0.64 -10.15 -7.46
N LEU A 135 -0.52 -10.12 -6.12
CA LEU A 135 0.58 -9.43 -5.44
C LEU A 135 1.94 -10.07 -5.75
N ARG A 136 2.02 -11.41 -5.76
CA ARG A 136 3.23 -12.14 -6.11
C ARG A 136 3.69 -11.83 -7.53
N PHE A 137 2.77 -11.85 -8.50
CA PHE A 137 3.06 -11.42 -9.87
C PHE A 137 3.56 -9.98 -9.93
N GLY A 138 2.80 -9.04 -9.36
CA GLY A 138 3.14 -7.62 -9.42
C GLY A 138 4.47 -7.29 -8.77
N CYS A 139 4.76 -7.84 -7.59
CA CYS A 139 6.04 -7.65 -6.91
C CYS A 139 7.20 -8.27 -7.70
N THR A 140 7.02 -9.48 -8.23
CA THR A 140 8.06 -10.16 -9.04
C THR A 140 8.38 -9.38 -10.32
N ILE A 141 7.35 -8.94 -11.05
CA ILE A 141 7.51 -8.16 -12.29
C ILE A 141 8.16 -6.80 -12.00
N LEU A 142 7.73 -6.11 -10.95
CA LEU A 142 8.31 -4.82 -10.57
C LEU A 142 9.79 -4.97 -10.18
N LYS A 143 10.13 -6.00 -9.39
CA LYS A 143 11.53 -6.28 -9.03
C LYS A 143 12.37 -6.61 -10.27
N HIS A 144 11.85 -7.45 -11.18
CA HIS A 144 12.53 -7.75 -12.44
C HIS A 144 12.88 -6.48 -13.22
N TYR A 145 11.94 -5.54 -13.35
CA TYR A 145 12.22 -4.28 -14.03
C TYR A 145 13.17 -3.37 -13.26
N LEU A 146 13.12 -3.38 -11.93
CA LEU A 146 14.07 -2.63 -11.10
C LEU A 146 15.50 -3.12 -11.31
N ASP A 147 15.70 -4.44 -11.34
CA ASP A 147 17.01 -5.05 -11.58
C ASP A 147 17.51 -4.74 -12.99
N ARG A 148 16.64 -4.89 -13.99
CA ARG A 148 16.94 -4.54 -15.39
C ARG A 148 17.36 -3.08 -15.55
N GLU A 149 16.74 -2.17 -14.81
CA GLU A 149 17.04 -0.74 -14.83
C GLU A 149 18.07 -0.33 -13.76
N LYS A 150 18.80 -1.29 -13.17
CA LYS A 150 19.91 -1.06 -12.24
C LYS A 150 19.53 -0.19 -11.04
N GLY A 151 18.32 -0.38 -10.51
CA GLY A 151 17.80 0.37 -9.36
C GLY A 151 17.11 1.70 -9.72
N ASP A 152 17.01 2.08 -11.00
CA ASP A 152 16.24 3.26 -11.40
C ASP A 152 14.74 2.99 -11.33
N PHE A 153 14.13 3.40 -10.22
CA PHE A 153 12.68 3.29 -9.99
C PHE A 153 11.84 4.02 -11.03
N THR A 154 12.30 5.16 -11.57
CA THR A 154 11.53 5.91 -12.58
C THR A 154 11.40 5.07 -13.84
N ARG A 155 12.50 4.48 -14.31
CA ARG A 155 12.51 3.65 -15.50
C ARG A 155 11.83 2.30 -15.27
N ALA A 156 12.00 1.70 -14.09
CA ALA A 156 11.34 0.46 -13.72
C ALA A 156 9.81 0.59 -13.71
N LEU A 157 9.28 1.65 -13.07
CA LEU A 157 7.84 1.94 -13.07
C LEU A 157 7.32 2.25 -14.47
N ALA A 158 8.08 2.99 -15.28
CA ALA A 158 7.71 3.24 -16.68
C ALA A 158 7.63 1.93 -17.48
N ARG A 159 8.53 0.96 -17.25
CA ARG A 159 8.42 -0.38 -17.86
C ARG A 159 7.23 -1.17 -17.36
N TYR A 160 7.00 -1.17 -16.06
CA TYR A 160 5.90 -1.89 -15.43
C TYR A 160 4.57 -1.55 -16.08
N ASN A 161 4.33 -0.26 -16.32
CA ASN A 161 3.13 0.25 -16.97
C ASN A 161 3.16 0.21 -18.51
N GLY A 162 4.32 0.00 -19.13
CA GLY A 162 4.49 0.06 -20.59
C GLY A 162 4.67 1.46 -21.17
N SER A 163 5.05 2.45 -20.35
CA SER A 163 5.28 3.84 -20.73
C SER A 163 6.77 4.23 -20.79
N LEU A 164 7.66 3.28 -21.12
CA LEU A 164 9.11 3.51 -21.19
C LEU A 164 9.45 4.79 -21.99
N GLY A 165 10.31 5.63 -21.41
CA GLY A 165 10.67 6.94 -21.98
C GLY A 165 9.71 8.08 -21.59
N LYS A 166 8.62 7.79 -20.88
CA LYS A 166 7.69 8.77 -20.32
C LYS A 166 7.70 8.71 -18.79
N THR A 167 7.41 9.84 -18.16
CA THR A 167 7.46 9.99 -16.69
C THR A 167 6.09 10.14 -16.03
N TRP A 168 5.01 10.25 -16.81
CA TRP A 168 3.67 10.50 -16.26
C TRP A 168 3.23 9.41 -15.27
N TYR A 169 3.51 8.13 -15.56
CA TYR A 169 3.15 7.02 -14.70
C TYR A 169 4.03 6.98 -13.43
N PRO A 170 5.37 6.99 -13.54
CA PRO A 170 6.24 7.10 -12.36
C PRO A 170 5.86 8.28 -11.45
N ASN A 171 5.59 9.45 -12.03
CA ASN A 171 5.20 10.63 -11.27
C ASN A 171 3.89 10.43 -10.50
N ARG A 172 2.91 9.70 -11.05
CA ARG A 172 1.67 9.35 -10.34
C ARG A 172 1.94 8.43 -9.16
N VAL A 173 2.80 7.42 -9.33
CA VAL A 173 3.19 6.50 -8.27
C VAL A 173 3.96 7.24 -7.17
N PHE A 174 4.96 8.05 -7.51
CA PHE A 174 5.70 8.84 -6.53
C PHE A 174 4.81 9.88 -5.82
N ALA A 175 3.84 10.47 -6.53
CA ALA A 175 2.87 11.36 -5.90
C ALA A 175 1.99 10.60 -4.90
N ALA A 176 1.52 9.40 -5.23
CA ALA A 176 0.75 8.55 -4.31
C ALA A 176 1.63 8.15 -3.10
N LEU A 177 2.86 7.70 -3.34
CA LEU A 177 3.82 7.34 -2.30
C LEU A 177 4.03 8.51 -1.33
N ARG A 178 4.46 9.67 -1.82
CA ARG A 178 4.74 10.85 -0.99
C ARG A 178 3.52 11.36 -0.23
N LYS A 179 2.34 11.40 -0.88
CA LYS A 179 1.14 12.00 -0.29
C LYS A 179 0.36 11.07 0.63
N ARG A 180 0.48 9.75 0.46
CA ARG A 180 -0.40 8.78 1.13
C ARG A 180 0.33 7.65 1.84
N TRP A 181 1.49 7.21 1.37
CA TRP A 181 2.07 5.93 1.83
C TRP A 181 3.43 6.09 2.48
N TYR A 182 4.10 7.23 2.33
CA TYR A 182 5.39 7.47 2.96
C TYR A 182 5.25 7.52 4.49
N ARG A 183 6.22 6.92 5.18
CA ARG A 183 6.34 6.97 6.63
C ARG A 183 6.90 8.34 7.03
N VAL A 184 6.11 9.13 7.75
CA VAL A 184 6.65 10.34 8.40
C VAL A 184 7.54 9.83 9.54
N ARG A 185 8.81 10.25 9.55
CA ARG A 185 9.76 9.90 10.61
C ARG A 185 9.35 10.51 11.94
#